data_AF-A0A2P8AWY4-F1
#
_entry.id   AF-A0A2P8AWY4-F1
#
_cell.length_a   1.000
_cell.length_b   1.000
_cell.length_c   1.000
_cell.angle_alpha   90.00
_cell.angle_beta   90.00
_cell.angle_gamma   90.00
#
_symmetry.space_group_name_H-M   'P 1'
#
loop_
_entity.id
_entity.type
_entity.pdbx_description
1 polymer ?
#
loop_
_entity_poly.entity_id
_entity_poly.type
_entity_poly.pdbx_seq_one_letter_code
_entity_poly.pdbx_strand_id
1 'polypeptide(L)'
;MHAWIAIAANALDTSGLSNPVANLVHRAAAEGVAVHGRLVFGSNQEASELVAAIRQGAALPQDARNRWIEVLTHLRKTNRITVRKPDAPALASIRALDDLRLHWWAATDVAVVAAEVGEVLGAAADAGHRPEVATAATLDDCRVIRRIRSLAEDATAAYGSDRERFWSDVLEPLATGARQVTIVDRYLFKSLWDLDAGKYWTRRWRGEHLSWLLQRIDSVADSGAEVRLVGAWNPGEYPAMTATSTADALKAVWAPTGAGRLAKVTVTLASPARVVDFPHDRHIRFSTGAALMLGAGFDRLRESAIRDQDGLNWQYRWSPRAIREVEAREQRALALPHTEAVVYR
;
A
#
# COMPACT_ATOMS: atom_id res chain seq x y z
N MET A 1 0.33 4.51 2.92
CA MET A 1 -1.02 3.90 2.98
C MET A 1 -1.92 4.69 2.04
N HIS A 2 -2.97 4.08 1.50
CA HIS A 2 -3.82 4.71 0.49
C HIS A 2 -5.31 4.63 0.86
N ALA A 3 -6.00 5.76 0.84
CA ALA A 3 -7.45 5.88 0.83
C ALA A 3 -7.98 5.71 -0.59
N TRP A 4 -9.15 5.10 -0.74
CA TRP A 4 -9.90 5.04 -1.99
C TRP A 4 -10.66 6.35 -2.19
N ILE A 5 -10.22 7.15 -3.15
CA ILE A 5 -10.74 8.50 -3.41
C ILE A 5 -11.46 8.51 -4.77
N ALA A 6 -12.73 8.89 -4.78
CA ALA A 6 -13.46 9.20 -6.01
C ALA A 6 -13.51 10.72 -6.18
N ILE A 7 -13.26 11.23 -7.39
CA ILE A 7 -13.26 12.68 -7.68
C ILE A 7 -14.21 12.94 -8.84
N ALA A 8 -15.24 13.73 -8.61
CA ALA A 8 -16.17 14.14 -9.64
C ALA A 8 -15.48 15.11 -10.62
N ALA A 9 -15.79 15.01 -11.91
CA ALA A 9 -15.16 15.86 -12.94
C ALA A 9 -15.39 17.37 -12.66
N ASN A 10 -16.55 17.74 -12.13
CA ASN A 10 -16.88 19.11 -11.73
C ASN A 10 -16.34 19.52 -10.35
N ALA A 11 -15.75 18.61 -9.57
CA ALA A 11 -15.14 18.95 -8.29
C ALA A 11 -13.85 19.77 -8.43
N LEU A 12 -13.30 19.83 -9.64
CA LEU A 12 -12.12 20.62 -9.97
C LEU A 12 -12.45 22.03 -10.45
N ASP A 13 -13.72 22.42 -10.49
CA ASP A 13 -14.12 23.77 -10.87
C ASP A 13 -13.82 24.75 -9.74
N THR A 14 -12.93 25.70 -10.02
CA THR A 14 -12.57 26.80 -9.10
C THR A 14 -12.85 28.17 -9.72
N SER A 15 -13.81 28.27 -10.65
CA SER A 15 -14.15 29.50 -11.35
C SER A 15 -14.51 30.69 -10.44
N GLY A 16 -14.97 30.41 -9.21
CA GLY A 16 -15.23 31.44 -8.18
C GLY A 16 -14.00 31.93 -7.40
N LEU A 17 -12.81 31.35 -7.62
CA LEU A 17 -11.58 31.66 -6.88
C LEU A 17 -10.58 32.43 -7.75
N SER A 18 -9.72 33.22 -7.12
CA SER A 18 -8.57 33.82 -7.81
C SER A 18 -7.52 32.75 -8.14
N ASN A 19 -6.77 32.93 -9.24
CA ASN A 19 -5.74 31.97 -9.67
C ASN A 19 -4.75 31.55 -8.56
N PRO A 20 -4.23 32.46 -7.70
CA PRO A 20 -3.35 32.05 -6.60
C PRO A 20 -4.02 31.12 -5.59
N VAL A 21 -5.28 31.38 -5.25
CA VAL A 21 -6.05 30.58 -4.28
C VAL A 21 -6.42 29.23 -4.89
N ALA A 22 -6.90 29.21 -6.13
CA ALA A 22 -7.18 27.98 -6.87
C ALA A 22 -5.94 27.08 -6.97
N ASN A 23 -4.78 27.65 -7.30
CA ASN A 23 -3.51 26.93 -7.34
C ASN A 23 -3.11 26.35 -5.97
N LEU A 24 -3.36 27.06 -4.87
CA LEU A 24 -3.07 26.58 -3.52
C LEU A 24 -3.98 25.39 -3.15
N VAL A 25 -5.28 25.52 -3.39
CA VAL A 25 -6.28 24.46 -3.14
C VAL A 25 -5.93 23.19 -3.92
N HIS A 26 -5.72 23.31 -5.24
CA HIS A 26 -5.39 22.15 -6.06
C HIS A 26 -4.00 21.57 -5.75
N ARG A 27 -3.05 22.39 -5.32
CA ARG A 27 -1.74 21.91 -4.87
C ARG A 27 -1.88 20.97 -3.69
N ALA A 28 -2.61 21.39 -2.66
CA ALA A 28 -2.85 20.60 -1.46
C ALA A 28 -3.60 19.31 -1.81
N ALA A 29 -4.74 19.42 -2.52
CA ALA A 29 -5.53 18.25 -2.93
C ALA A 29 -4.74 17.25 -3.79
N ALA A 30 -4.02 17.73 -4.82
CA ALA A 30 -3.25 16.87 -5.70
C ALA A 30 -2.11 16.16 -4.94
N GLU A 31 -1.47 16.85 -3.98
CA GLU A 31 -0.44 16.27 -3.13
C GLU A 31 -1.03 15.22 -2.19
N GLY A 32 -2.12 15.51 -1.49
CA GLY A 32 -2.84 14.54 -0.65
C GLY A 32 -3.22 13.28 -1.43
N VAL A 33 -3.75 13.43 -2.64
CA VAL A 33 -4.06 12.30 -3.55
C VAL A 33 -2.80 11.54 -3.99
N ALA A 34 -1.73 12.24 -4.36
CA ALA A 34 -0.49 11.59 -4.78
C ALA A 34 0.10 10.73 -3.65
N VAL A 35 0.14 11.27 -2.44
CA VAL A 35 0.76 10.60 -1.29
C VAL A 35 -0.12 9.50 -0.72
N HIS A 36 -1.42 9.78 -0.59
CA HIS A 36 -2.34 8.99 0.23
C HIS A 36 -3.57 8.48 -0.54
N GLY A 37 -3.72 8.73 -1.84
CA GLY A 37 -4.92 8.37 -2.61
C GLY A 37 -4.75 7.23 -3.62
N ARG A 38 -5.72 6.32 -3.69
CA ARG A 38 -5.97 5.46 -4.84
C ARG A 38 -7.23 6.01 -5.51
N LEU A 39 -7.15 6.37 -6.79
CA LEU A 39 -8.30 6.91 -7.50
C LEU A 39 -9.24 5.80 -7.93
N VAL A 40 -10.53 6.03 -7.72
CA VAL A 40 -11.62 5.13 -8.07
C VAL A 40 -12.58 5.85 -8.98
N PHE A 41 -12.89 5.22 -10.10
CA PHE A 41 -13.89 5.67 -11.05
C PHE A 41 -15.04 4.68 -11.10
N GLY A 42 -16.26 5.19 -11.17
CA GLY A 42 -17.48 4.44 -11.33
C GLY A 42 -17.58 3.82 -12.72
N SER A 43 -17.00 4.46 -13.74
CA SER A 43 -16.94 3.94 -15.11
C SER A 43 -15.73 4.48 -15.87
N ASN A 44 -15.45 3.91 -17.05
CA ASN A 44 -14.44 4.45 -17.96
C ASN A 44 -14.83 5.84 -18.51
N GLN A 45 -16.13 6.10 -18.61
CA GLN A 45 -16.67 7.38 -19.07
C GLN A 45 -16.35 8.48 -18.04
N GLU A 46 -16.63 8.23 -16.76
CA GLU A 46 -16.30 9.17 -15.68
C GLU A 46 -14.79 9.46 -15.60
N ALA A 47 -13.96 8.42 -15.77
CA ALA A 47 -12.50 8.61 -15.82
C ALA A 47 -12.08 9.53 -16.97
N SER A 48 -12.72 9.38 -18.14
CA SER A 48 -12.46 10.20 -19.32
C SER A 48 -12.93 11.65 -19.13
N GLU A 49 -14.07 11.85 -18.46
CA GLU A 49 -14.60 13.18 -18.11
C GLU A 49 -13.68 13.93 -17.15
N LEU A 50 -13.14 13.27 -16.11
CA LEU A 50 -12.17 13.90 -15.22
C LEU A 50 -10.90 14.31 -15.97
N VAL A 51 -10.39 13.44 -16.85
CA VAL A 51 -9.20 13.76 -17.66
C VAL A 51 -9.48 14.93 -18.61
N ALA A 52 -10.66 15.00 -19.21
CA ALA A 52 -11.08 16.12 -20.04
C ALA A 52 -11.18 17.41 -19.22
N ALA A 53 -11.79 17.36 -18.03
CA ALA A 53 -11.89 18.51 -17.12
C ALA A 53 -10.51 19.06 -16.74
N ILE A 54 -9.54 18.20 -16.47
CA ILE A 54 -8.16 18.62 -16.16
C ILE A 54 -7.50 19.27 -17.39
N ARG A 55 -7.60 18.65 -18.55
CA ARG A 55 -6.88 19.07 -19.76
C ARG A 55 -7.47 20.32 -20.42
N GLN A 56 -8.79 20.41 -20.45
CA GLN A 56 -9.54 21.38 -21.26
C GLN A 56 -10.39 22.33 -20.41
N GLY A 57 -10.56 22.07 -19.11
CA GLY A 57 -11.33 22.93 -18.23
C GLY A 57 -10.74 24.33 -18.15
N ALA A 58 -11.53 25.33 -18.54
CA ALA A 58 -11.16 26.73 -18.48
C ALA A 58 -11.00 27.23 -17.03
N ALA A 59 -11.69 26.60 -16.08
CA ALA A 59 -11.69 26.96 -14.67
C ALA A 59 -10.46 26.48 -13.88
N LEU A 60 -9.58 25.66 -14.49
CA LEU A 60 -8.39 25.13 -13.83
C LEU A 60 -7.14 25.89 -14.30
N PRO A 61 -6.43 26.61 -13.41
CA PRO A 61 -5.19 27.29 -13.77
C PRO A 61 -4.12 26.33 -14.31
N GLN A 62 -3.22 26.84 -15.16
CA GLN A 62 -2.23 26.00 -15.86
C GLN A 62 -1.31 25.21 -14.92
N ASP A 63 -0.89 25.79 -13.79
CA ASP A 63 -0.03 25.11 -12.82
C ASP A 63 -0.77 23.96 -12.13
N ALA A 64 -2.02 24.18 -11.71
CA ALA A 64 -2.89 23.14 -11.17
C ALA A 64 -3.13 22.01 -12.19
N ARG A 65 -3.37 22.36 -13.45
CA ARG A 65 -3.50 21.40 -14.56
C ARG A 65 -2.27 20.51 -14.71
N ASN A 66 -1.08 21.11 -14.78
CA ASN A 66 0.17 20.37 -14.91
C ASN A 66 0.35 19.38 -13.74
N ARG A 67 0.07 19.83 -12.52
CA ARG A 67 0.18 19.00 -11.32
C ARG A 67 -0.78 17.81 -11.32
N TRP A 68 -2.05 18.02 -11.68
CA TRP A 68 -3.01 16.92 -11.80
C TRP A 68 -2.61 15.90 -12.86
N ILE A 69 -2.05 16.34 -14.00
CA ILE A 69 -1.54 15.45 -15.04
C ILE A 69 -0.37 14.60 -14.50
N GLU A 70 0.56 15.21 -13.75
CA GLU A 70 1.66 14.49 -13.09
C GLU A 70 1.13 13.46 -12.10
N VAL A 71 0.16 13.82 -11.26
CA VAL A 71 -0.47 12.92 -10.28
C VAL A 71 -1.17 11.75 -10.97
N LEU A 72 -2.00 11.99 -11.98
CA LEU A 72 -2.66 10.91 -12.73
C LEU A 72 -1.66 9.98 -13.42
N THR A 73 -0.59 10.55 -13.98
CA THR A 73 0.48 9.77 -14.61
C THR A 73 1.19 8.90 -13.57
N HIS A 74 1.50 9.47 -12.39
CA HIS A 74 2.12 8.74 -11.30
C HIS A 74 1.23 7.59 -10.80
N LEU A 75 -0.04 7.87 -10.48
CA LEU A 75 -0.97 6.86 -9.98
C LEU A 75 -1.22 5.74 -10.99
N ARG A 76 -1.25 6.05 -12.29
CA ARG A 76 -1.34 5.03 -13.33
C ARG A 76 -0.10 4.13 -13.34
N LYS A 77 1.11 4.71 -13.28
CA LYS A 77 2.37 3.95 -13.25
C LYS A 77 2.47 3.04 -12.02
N THR A 78 1.87 3.44 -10.91
CA THR A 78 1.85 2.68 -9.65
C THR A 78 0.58 1.86 -9.44
N ASN A 79 -0.24 1.64 -10.46
CA ASN A 79 -1.47 0.83 -10.36
C ASN A 79 -2.44 1.28 -9.23
N ARG A 80 -2.48 2.58 -8.96
CA ARG A 80 -3.37 3.24 -7.98
C ARG A 80 -4.58 3.91 -8.63
N ILE A 81 -4.96 3.45 -9.82
CA ILE A 81 -6.20 3.84 -10.50
C ILE A 81 -7.03 2.58 -10.70
N THR A 82 -8.30 2.63 -10.31
CA THR A 82 -9.23 1.52 -10.46
C THR A 82 -10.54 2.02 -11.05
N VAL A 83 -11.07 1.29 -12.03
CA VAL A 83 -12.41 1.52 -12.57
C VAL A 83 -13.28 0.36 -12.09
N ARG A 84 -14.44 0.69 -11.53
CA ARG A 84 -15.35 -0.29 -10.95
C ARG A 84 -16.00 -1.16 -12.02
N LYS A 85 -16.37 -2.38 -11.60
CA LYS A 85 -17.20 -3.32 -12.36
C LYS A 85 -18.14 -4.03 -11.38
N PRO A 86 -19.47 -4.01 -11.56
CA PRO A 86 -20.19 -3.26 -12.60
C PRO A 86 -20.03 -1.75 -12.44
N ASP A 87 -20.35 -1.02 -13.50
CA ASP A 87 -20.28 0.45 -13.51
C ASP A 87 -21.21 1.04 -12.45
N ALA A 88 -20.78 2.15 -11.85
CA ALA A 88 -21.59 2.94 -10.94
C ALA A 88 -21.98 4.29 -11.58
N PRO A 89 -23.08 4.92 -11.12
CA PRO A 89 -23.42 6.27 -11.54
C PRO A 89 -22.26 7.23 -11.28
N ALA A 90 -22.00 8.14 -12.23
CA ALA A 90 -20.94 9.13 -12.11
C ALA A 90 -21.14 9.97 -10.86
N LEU A 91 -20.08 10.21 -10.10
CA LEU A 91 -20.11 10.97 -8.85
C LEU A 91 -20.64 12.39 -9.07
N ALA A 92 -20.33 12.99 -10.22
CA ALA A 92 -20.85 14.30 -10.64
C ALA A 92 -22.38 14.35 -10.81
N SER A 93 -23.06 13.20 -10.91
CA SER A 93 -24.52 13.09 -11.06
C SER A 93 -25.25 12.85 -9.73
N ILE A 94 -24.53 12.51 -8.66
CA ILE A 94 -25.12 12.23 -7.34
C ILE A 94 -25.65 13.52 -6.72
N ARG A 95 -26.88 13.50 -6.21
CA ARG A 95 -27.56 14.67 -5.61
C ARG A 95 -28.05 14.41 -4.18
N ALA A 96 -28.16 13.16 -3.76
CA ALA A 96 -28.54 12.77 -2.42
C ALA A 96 -27.47 11.90 -1.76
N LEU A 97 -27.35 12.01 -0.44
CA LEU A 97 -26.37 11.26 0.34
C LEU A 97 -26.67 9.75 0.35
N ASP A 98 -27.95 9.39 0.31
CA ASP A 98 -28.37 7.98 0.23
C ASP A 98 -27.96 7.35 -1.11
N ASP A 99 -28.05 8.07 -2.23
CA ASP A 99 -27.56 7.60 -3.53
C ASP A 99 -26.04 7.41 -3.51
N LEU A 100 -25.31 8.35 -2.90
CA LEU A 100 -23.86 8.23 -2.73
C LEU A 100 -23.52 6.94 -1.99
N ARG A 101 -24.19 6.68 -0.87
CA ARG A 101 -23.94 5.49 -0.04
C ARG A 101 -24.35 4.21 -0.76
N LEU A 102 -25.53 4.20 -1.37
CA LEU A 102 -26.04 3.06 -2.13
C LEU A 102 -25.05 2.61 -3.20
N HIS A 103 -24.48 3.57 -3.94
CA HIS A 103 -23.63 3.25 -5.07
C HIS A 103 -22.14 3.15 -4.73
N TRP A 104 -21.62 3.94 -3.79
CA TRP A 104 -20.17 4.12 -3.58
C TRP A 104 -19.62 3.63 -2.24
N TRP A 105 -20.46 3.26 -1.26
CA TRP A 105 -20.04 2.85 0.10
C TRP A 105 -18.91 1.82 0.11
N ALA A 106 -19.04 0.76 -0.68
CA ALA A 106 -18.12 -0.37 -0.65
C ALA A 106 -16.77 -0.11 -1.34
N ALA A 107 -16.67 0.95 -2.16
CA ALA A 107 -15.54 1.16 -3.06
C ALA A 107 -14.78 2.46 -2.78
N THR A 108 -15.28 3.31 -1.88
CA THR A 108 -14.75 4.65 -1.66
C THR A 108 -14.65 4.96 -0.18
N ASP A 109 -13.52 5.53 0.22
CA ASP A 109 -13.32 6.13 1.53
C ASP A 109 -13.72 7.61 1.52
N VAL A 110 -13.34 8.34 0.45
CA VAL A 110 -13.59 9.77 0.30
C VAL A 110 -14.17 10.09 -1.08
N ALA A 111 -15.30 10.78 -1.11
CA ALA A 111 -15.93 11.29 -2.32
C ALA A 111 -15.71 12.80 -2.44
N VAL A 112 -14.91 13.22 -3.43
CA VAL A 112 -14.62 14.62 -3.71
C VAL A 112 -15.60 15.16 -4.74
N VAL A 113 -16.45 16.09 -4.33
CA VAL A 113 -17.54 16.68 -5.11
C VAL A 113 -17.35 18.18 -5.28
N ALA A 114 -18.12 18.79 -6.19
CA ALA A 114 -18.19 20.25 -6.33
C ALA A 114 -18.71 20.90 -5.04
N ALA A 115 -18.31 22.16 -4.78
CA ALA A 115 -18.62 22.86 -3.54
C ALA A 115 -20.13 22.92 -3.26
N GLU A 116 -20.93 23.36 -4.24
CA GLU A 116 -22.39 23.40 -4.15
C GLU A 116 -23.03 22.03 -3.87
N VAL A 117 -22.44 20.94 -4.38
CA VAL A 117 -22.94 19.58 -4.09
C VAL A 117 -22.54 19.15 -2.67
N GLY A 118 -21.33 19.50 -2.23
CA GLY A 118 -20.84 19.19 -0.88
C GLY A 118 -21.69 19.82 0.22
N GLU A 119 -22.20 21.03 0.00
CA GLU A 119 -23.14 21.70 0.91
C GLU A 119 -24.46 20.93 1.03
N VAL A 120 -25.04 20.50 -0.11
CA VAL A 120 -26.28 19.73 -0.15
C VAL A 120 -26.12 18.34 0.50
N LEU A 121 -24.99 17.70 0.28
CA LEU A 121 -24.70 16.37 0.84
C LEU A 121 -24.30 16.40 2.33
N GLY A 122 -24.13 17.58 2.93
CA GLY A 122 -23.83 17.73 4.35
C GLY A 122 -22.38 17.35 4.71
N ALA A 123 -21.40 17.70 3.87
CA ALA A 123 -19.99 17.38 4.05
C ALA A 123 -19.42 17.74 5.45
N ALA A 124 -19.97 18.76 6.13
CA ALA A 124 -19.56 19.15 7.48
C ALA A 124 -20.25 18.35 8.62
N ALA A 125 -21.38 17.70 8.35
CA ALA A 125 -22.23 17.04 9.34
C ALA A 125 -22.13 15.51 9.33
N ASP A 126 -21.66 14.89 8.23
CA ASP A 126 -21.60 13.43 8.09
C ASP A 126 -20.35 12.78 8.73
N ALA A 127 -20.16 13.11 10.00
CA ALA A 127 -19.02 12.77 10.83
C ALA A 127 -19.04 11.29 11.28
N GLY A 128 -19.07 10.32 10.36
CA GLY A 128 -18.92 8.91 10.74
C GLY A 128 -19.27 7.86 9.69
N HIS A 129 -19.87 8.25 8.57
CA HIS A 129 -20.28 7.32 7.52
C HIS A 129 -19.31 7.36 6.34
N ARG A 130 -19.26 6.25 5.60
CA ARG A 130 -18.51 6.16 4.34
C ARG A 130 -19.47 6.35 3.14
N PRO A 131 -18.98 6.81 1.98
CA PRO A 131 -17.75 7.58 1.84
C PRO A 131 -17.87 8.93 2.57
N GLU A 132 -16.77 9.42 3.13
CA GLU A 132 -16.67 10.79 3.65
C GLU A 132 -16.75 11.77 2.48
N VAL A 133 -17.64 12.77 2.55
CA VAL A 133 -17.82 13.76 1.48
C VAL A 133 -16.86 14.93 1.69
N ALA A 134 -16.17 15.34 0.62
CA ALA A 134 -15.25 16.47 0.66
C ALA A 134 -15.33 17.29 -0.63
N THR A 135 -14.74 18.48 -0.57
CA THR A 135 -14.43 19.29 -1.75
C THR A 135 -12.92 19.24 -2.01
N ALA A 136 -12.47 19.79 -3.14
CA ALA A 136 -11.03 19.95 -3.37
C ALA A 136 -10.35 20.76 -2.24
N ALA A 137 -11.06 21.72 -1.63
CA ALA A 137 -10.53 22.55 -0.55
C ALA A 137 -10.43 21.83 0.80
N THR A 138 -11.30 20.84 1.06
CA THR A 138 -11.40 20.18 2.37
C THR A 138 -10.87 18.74 2.38
N LEU A 139 -10.31 18.26 1.26
CA LEU A 139 -9.82 16.88 1.12
C LEU A 139 -8.77 16.51 2.17
N ASP A 140 -7.84 17.44 2.47
CA ASP A 140 -6.78 17.18 3.45
C ASP A 140 -7.28 17.15 4.91
N ASP A 141 -8.48 17.67 5.15
CA ASP A 141 -9.13 17.69 6.47
C ASP A 141 -10.00 16.45 6.73
N CYS A 142 -10.22 15.63 5.70
CA CYS A 142 -10.94 14.37 5.83
C CYS A 142 -10.33 13.51 6.94
N ARG A 143 -11.18 12.91 7.77
CA ARG A 143 -10.79 12.02 8.86
C ARG A 143 -9.96 10.85 8.36
N VAL A 144 -10.35 10.28 7.21
CA VAL A 144 -9.60 9.17 6.61
C VAL A 144 -8.17 9.60 6.24
N ILE A 145 -8.03 10.77 5.59
CA ILE A 145 -6.72 11.29 5.17
C ILE A 145 -5.86 11.64 6.38
N ARG A 146 -6.43 12.32 7.39
CA ARG A 146 -5.73 12.63 8.65
C ARG A 146 -5.31 11.38 9.40
N ARG A 147 -6.15 10.35 9.47
CA ARG A 147 -5.80 9.06 10.08
C ARG A 147 -4.61 8.42 9.36
N ILE A 148 -4.64 8.39 8.03
CA ILE A 148 -3.53 7.84 7.22
C ILE A 148 -2.25 8.64 7.42
N ARG A 149 -2.35 9.98 7.52
CA ARG A 149 -1.20 10.84 7.79
C ARG A 149 -0.62 10.56 9.18
N SER A 150 -1.44 10.50 10.21
CA SER A 150 -1.00 10.12 11.56
C SER A 150 -0.37 8.73 11.58
N LEU A 151 -0.94 7.72 10.92
CA LEU A 151 -0.29 6.39 10.83
C LEU A 151 1.06 6.40 10.09
N ALA A 152 1.30 7.39 9.23
CA ALA A 152 2.55 7.54 8.49
C ALA A 152 3.61 8.28 9.32
N GLU A 153 3.18 9.18 10.20
CA GLU A 153 4.01 10.00 11.09
C GLU A 153 4.26 9.29 12.44
N ASP A 154 3.20 8.83 13.10
CA ASP A 154 3.14 8.07 14.36
C ASP A 154 3.25 6.56 14.11
N ALA A 155 4.32 6.17 13.40
CA ALA A 155 4.52 4.85 12.82
C ALA A 155 4.85 3.74 13.85
N THR A 156 3.93 3.50 14.79
CA THR A 156 4.11 2.57 15.90
C THR A 156 2.84 1.73 16.16
N ALA A 157 3.01 0.47 16.54
CA ALA A 157 1.96 -0.38 17.07
C ALA A 157 2.39 -0.88 18.45
N ALA A 158 1.61 -0.57 19.49
CA ALA A 158 1.97 -0.83 20.87
C ALA A 158 2.05 -2.33 21.22
N TYR A 159 2.76 -2.65 22.29
CA TYR A 159 2.71 -3.98 22.92
C TYR A 159 1.27 -4.46 23.12
N GLY A 160 1.02 -5.73 22.79
CA GLY A 160 -0.29 -6.36 22.89
C GLY A 160 -1.22 -6.08 21.71
N SER A 161 -0.86 -5.19 20.78
CA SER A 161 -1.65 -4.93 19.58
C SER A 161 -1.72 -6.16 18.69
N ASP A 162 -2.86 -6.36 18.03
CA ASP A 162 -3.07 -7.44 17.06
C ASP A 162 -2.31 -7.17 15.76
N ARG A 163 -1.58 -8.17 15.25
CA ARG A 163 -0.91 -8.09 13.95
C ARG A 163 -1.90 -7.91 12.79
N GLU A 164 -3.14 -8.39 12.93
CA GLU A 164 -4.17 -8.21 11.90
C GLU A 164 -4.59 -6.75 11.80
N ARG A 165 -4.59 -6.02 12.91
CA ARG A 165 -4.83 -4.58 12.90
C ARG A 165 -3.69 -3.82 12.21
N PHE A 166 -2.44 -4.21 12.46
CA PHE A 166 -1.29 -3.65 11.73
C PHE A 166 -1.40 -3.96 10.23
N TRP A 167 -1.81 -5.18 9.87
CA TRP A 167 -2.08 -5.53 8.48
C TRP A 167 -3.15 -4.63 7.87
N SER A 168 -4.35 -4.57 8.44
CA SER A 168 -5.48 -3.82 7.89
C SER A 168 -5.21 -2.33 7.77
N ASP A 169 -4.56 -1.75 8.78
CA ASP A 169 -4.36 -0.30 8.86
C ASP A 169 -3.16 0.15 8.02
N VAL A 170 -2.12 -0.68 7.88
CA VAL A 170 -0.82 -0.26 7.32
C VAL A 170 -0.44 -0.99 6.05
N LEU A 171 -0.47 -2.32 6.04
CA LEU A 171 0.05 -3.14 4.93
C LEU A 171 -0.99 -3.36 3.82
N GLU A 172 -2.22 -3.70 4.17
CA GLU A 172 -3.30 -3.97 3.22
C GLU A 172 -3.52 -2.82 2.22
N PRO A 173 -3.56 -1.54 2.63
CA PRO A 173 -3.74 -0.42 1.70
C PRO A 173 -2.59 -0.28 0.69
N LEU A 174 -1.41 -0.82 1.00
CA LEU A 174 -0.23 -0.82 0.13
C LEU A 174 -0.17 -2.08 -0.74
N ALA A 175 -0.55 -3.23 -0.18
CA ALA A 175 -0.59 -4.51 -0.88
C ALA A 175 -1.71 -4.57 -1.91
N THR A 176 -2.82 -3.88 -1.66
CA THR A 176 -3.99 -3.94 -2.53
C THR A 176 -3.65 -3.43 -3.93
N GLY A 177 -3.82 -4.29 -4.94
CA GLY A 177 -3.47 -4.00 -6.33
C GLY A 177 -1.96 -3.89 -6.62
N ALA A 178 -1.09 -4.30 -5.69
CA ALA A 178 0.33 -4.44 -5.99
C ALA A 178 0.55 -5.62 -6.96
N ARG A 179 1.33 -5.39 -8.02
CA ARG A 179 1.78 -6.43 -8.96
C ARG A 179 3.09 -7.06 -8.55
N GLN A 180 3.90 -6.32 -7.79
CA GLN A 180 5.16 -6.79 -7.25
C GLN A 180 5.28 -6.34 -5.80
N VAL A 181 5.73 -7.26 -4.95
CA VAL A 181 6.09 -6.99 -3.56
C VAL A 181 7.49 -7.51 -3.31
N THR A 182 8.38 -6.69 -2.80
CA THR A 182 9.75 -7.09 -2.42
C THR A 182 9.89 -6.99 -0.92
N ILE A 183 10.32 -8.07 -0.27
CA ILE A 183 10.58 -8.13 1.17
C ILE A 183 12.07 -8.41 1.36
N VAL A 184 12.76 -7.53 2.06
CA VAL A 184 14.18 -7.69 2.39
C VAL A 184 14.34 -7.69 3.89
N ASP A 185 14.89 -8.77 4.44
CA ASP A 185 15.27 -8.85 5.85
C ASP A 185 16.43 -9.84 5.98
N ARG A 186 17.49 -9.44 6.68
CA ARG A 186 18.65 -10.31 6.92
C ARG A 186 18.23 -11.64 7.56
N TYR A 187 17.24 -11.61 8.45
CA TYR A 187 16.78 -12.77 9.20
C TYR A 187 15.44 -13.32 8.69
N LEU A 188 15.04 -12.95 7.46
CA LEU A 188 13.71 -13.24 6.90
C LEU A 188 13.28 -14.70 7.11
N PHE A 189 14.19 -15.63 6.80
CA PHE A 189 13.95 -17.07 6.79
C PHE A 189 14.32 -17.77 8.10
N LYS A 190 14.85 -17.06 9.10
CA LYS A 190 15.36 -17.70 10.32
C LYS A 190 14.29 -18.52 11.04
N SER A 191 13.08 -17.95 11.20
CA SER A 191 11.95 -18.66 11.82
C SER A 191 11.57 -19.90 11.02
N LEU A 192 11.55 -19.80 9.68
CA LEU A 192 11.24 -20.93 8.81
C LEU A 192 12.27 -22.06 8.97
N TRP A 193 13.56 -21.74 8.99
CA TRP A 193 14.62 -22.72 9.20
C TRP A 193 14.60 -23.32 10.61
N ASP A 194 14.25 -22.52 11.63
CA ASP A 194 14.08 -23.03 13.00
C ASP A 194 12.96 -24.07 13.10
N LEU A 195 11.86 -23.84 12.35
CA LEU A 195 10.73 -24.74 12.28
C LEU A 195 11.10 -26.03 11.54
N ASP A 196 11.75 -25.92 10.38
CA ASP A 196 12.21 -27.06 9.58
C ASP A 196 13.21 -27.95 10.34
N ALA A 197 14.12 -27.33 11.10
CA ALA A 197 15.06 -28.02 11.97
C ALA A 197 14.41 -28.64 13.23
N GLY A 198 13.10 -28.48 13.44
CA GLY A 198 12.36 -29.07 14.56
C GLY A 198 12.76 -28.55 15.93
N LYS A 199 13.28 -27.32 16.02
CA LYS A 199 13.74 -26.73 17.29
C LYS A 199 12.61 -26.66 18.32
N TYR A 200 12.86 -27.10 19.56
CA TYR A 200 11.80 -27.33 20.55
C TYR A 200 10.95 -26.08 20.86
N TRP A 201 11.53 -24.87 20.76
CA TRP A 201 10.84 -23.61 21.05
C TRP A 201 9.82 -23.21 19.98
N THR A 202 9.89 -23.78 18.76
CA THR A 202 8.96 -23.48 17.67
C THR A 202 7.63 -24.22 17.82
N ARG A 203 7.54 -25.24 18.71
CA ARG A 203 6.33 -26.04 18.95
C ARG A 203 5.09 -25.23 19.36
N ARG A 204 5.28 -24.01 19.87
CA ARG A 204 4.18 -23.12 20.29
C ARG A 204 3.81 -22.08 19.25
N TRP A 205 4.54 -21.99 18.13
CA TRP A 205 4.27 -20.99 17.11
C TRP A 205 2.96 -21.33 16.39
N ARG A 206 2.00 -20.40 16.41
CA ARG A 206 0.66 -20.57 15.81
C ARG A 206 0.61 -20.08 14.35
N GLY A 207 1.73 -20.22 13.64
CA GLY A 207 1.93 -19.76 12.26
C GLY A 207 3.28 -19.06 12.09
N GLU A 208 3.92 -19.26 10.94
CA GLU A 208 5.19 -18.62 10.58
C GLU A 208 4.89 -17.24 9.94
N HIS A 209 5.65 -16.19 10.25
CA HIS A 209 5.28 -14.81 9.87
C HIS A 209 5.27 -14.61 8.34
N LEU A 210 6.13 -15.27 7.58
CA LEU A 210 6.09 -15.21 6.12
C LEU A 210 4.85 -15.90 5.57
N SER A 211 4.48 -17.07 6.08
CA SER A 211 3.26 -17.78 5.66
C SER A 211 2.02 -16.90 5.84
N TRP A 212 1.90 -16.25 7.00
CA TRP A 212 0.83 -15.30 7.29
C TRP A 212 0.86 -14.10 6.35
N LEU A 213 2.03 -13.47 6.19
CA LEU A 213 2.17 -12.28 5.35
C LEU A 213 1.88 -12.60 3.87
N LEU A 214 2.36 -13.74 3.37
CA LEU A 214 2.09 -14.20 2.01
C LEU A 214 0.60 -14.50 1.80
N GLN A 215 -0.08 -15.17 2.73
CA GLN A 215 -1.54 -15.39 2.65
C GLN A 215 -2.31 -14.06 2.56
N ARG A 216 -1.89 -13.08 3.37
CA ARG A 216 -2.51 -11.75 3.38
C ARG A 216 -2.27 -11.00 2.06
N ILE A 217 -1.04 -10.98 1.56
CA ILE A 217 -0.73 -10.40 0.23
C ILE A 217 -1.51 -11.12 -0.88
N ASP A 218 -1.53 -12.45 -0.85
CA ASP A 218 -2.23 -13.31 -1.82
C ASP A 218 -3.74 -13.04 -1.89
N SER A 219 -4.34 -12.56 -0.79
CA SER A 219 -5.77 -12.20 -0.76
C SER A 219 -6.11 -10.85 -1.40
N VAL A 220 -5.18 -9.90 -1.46
CA VAL A 220 -5.47 -8.50 -1.86
C VAL A 220 -4.65 -7.95 -3.02
N ALA A 221 -3.52 -8.58 -3.36
CA ALA A 221 -2.65 -8.15 -4.46
C ALA A 221 -3.38 -8.13 -5.82
N ASP A 222 -2.73 -7.59 -6.85
CA ASP A 222 -3.25 -7.68 -8.21
C ASP A 222 -3.23 -9.15 -8.68
N SER A 223 -4.13 -9.51 -9.59
CA SER A 223 -4.14 -10.87 -10.13
C SER A 223 -2.84 -11.15 -10.90
N GLY A 224 -2.19 -12.27 -10.58
CA GLY A 224 -0.90 -12.64 -11.15
C GLY A 224 0.28 -11.90 -10.53
N ALA A 225 0.12 -11.30 -9.36
CA ALA A 225 1.19 -10.60 -8.66
C ALA A 225 2.36 -11.53 -8.27
N GLU A 226 3.53 -10.93 -8.09
CA GLU A 226 4.76 -11.63 -7.74
C GLU A 226 5.31 -11.12 -6.40
N VAL A 227 5.82 -12.02 -5.58
CA VAL A 227 6.54 -11.65 -4.35
C VAL A 227 8.00 -12.06 -4.48
N ARG A 228 8.93 -11.18 -4.11
CA ARG A 228 10.35 -11.48 -3.98
C ARG A 228 10.76 -11.38 -2.52
N LEU A 229 11.30 -12.47 -1.98
CA LEU A 229 11.80 -12.59 -0.61
C LEU A 229 13.33 -12.64 -0.66
N VAL A 230 14.00 -11.68 -0.03
CA VAL A 230 15.46 -11.60 -0.01
C VAL A 230 15.95 -11.66 1.44
N GLY A 231 16.74 -12.67 1.74
CA GLY A 231 17.36 -12.85 3.05
C GLY A 231 18.83 -13.21 2.96
N ALA A 232 19.55 -13.07 4.08
CA ALA A 232 20.94 -13.46 4.16
C ALA A 232 21.05 -14.93 4.60
N TRP A 233 21.93 -15.67 3.96
CA TRP A 233 22.33 -17.00 4.37
C TRP A 233 23.57 -16.92 5.26
N ASN A 234 23.53 -17.65 6.37
CA ASN A 234 24.66 -17.84 7.26
C ASN A 234 25.01 -19.34 7.33
N PRO A 235 26.01 -19.80 6.56
CA PRO A 235 26.37 -21.22 6.52
C PRO A 235 26.88 -21.74 7.87
N GLY A 236 27.34 -20.88 8.79
CA GLY A 236 27.77 -21.29 10.12
C GLY A 236 26.61 -21.71 11.04
N GLU A 237 25.41 -21.13 10.85
CA GLU A 237 24.23 -21.46 11.66
C GLU A 237 23.31 -22.47 10.95
N TYR A 238 23.19 -22.37 9.61
CA TYR A 238 22.34 -23.23 8.78
C TYR A 238 23.10 -23.75 7.54
N PRO A 239 24.08 -24.65 7.71
CA PRO A 239 24.94 -25.12 6.62
C PRO A 239 24.18 -25.88 5.52
N ALA A 240 23.06 -26.51 5.84
CA ALA A 240 22.26 -27.31 4.91
C ALA A 240 21.21 -26.50 4.12
N MET A 241 21.00 -25.22 4.47
CA MET A 241 19.94 -24.42 3.85
C MET A 241 20.39 -23.83 2.51
N THR A 242 19.58 -24.04 1.48
CA THR A 242 19.74 -23.49 0.13
C THR A 242 18.48 -22.72 -0.25
N ALA A 243 18.51 -21.96 -1.36
CA ALA A 243 17.31 -21.30 -1.85
C ALA A 243 16.19 -22.31 -2.16
N THR A 244 16.52 -23.46 -2.73
CA THR A 244 15.57 -24.54 -3.02
C THR A 244 14.97 -25.12 -1.75
N SER A 245 15.78 -25.54 -0.77
CA SER A 245 15.24 -26.10 0.48
C SER A 245 14.43 -25.06 1.26
N THR A 246 14.81 -23.79 1.20
CA THR A 246 14.05 -22.68 1.80
C THR A 246 12.71 -22.48 1.09
N ALA A 247 12.67 -22.56 -0.24
CA ALA A 247 11.44 -22.50 -1.01
C ALA A 247 10.51 -23.69 -0.72
N ASP A 248 11.06 -24.90 -0.57
CA ASP A 248 10.30 -26.10 -0.19
C ASP A 248 9.69 -25.97 1.21
N ALA A 249 10.51 -25.56 2.20
CA ALA A 249 10.03 -25.29 3.56
C ALA A 249 8.93 -24.21 3.56
N LEU A 250 9.11 -23.13 2.80
CA LEU A 250 8.12 -22.06 2.68
C LEU A 250 6.82 -22.57 2.08
N LYS A 251 6.90 -23.38 1.01
CA LYS A 251 5.74 -23.99 0.35
C LYS A 251 4.96 -24.88 1.32
N ALA A 252 5.66 -25.63 2.17
CA ALA A 252 5.04 -26.51 3.17
C ALA A 252 4.23 -25.74 4.22
N VAL A 253 4.70 -24.56 4.66
CA VAL A 253 4.00 -23.76 5.68
C VAL A 253 2.96 -22.80 5.10
N TRP A 254 3.20 -22.26 3.91
CA TRP A 254 2.28 -21.32 3.26
C TRP A 254 1.08 -22.03 2.65
N ALA A 255 1.30 -23.20 2.03
CA ALA A 255 0.30 -24.01 1.35
C ALA A 255 -0.59 -23.17 0.39
N PRO A 256 -0.02 -22.65 -0.72
CA PRO A 256 -0.76 -21.78 -1.63
C PRO A 256 -2.01 -22.48 -2.16
N THR A 257 -3.15 -21.78 -2.11
CA THR A 257 -4.43 -22.33 -2.56
C THR A 257 -4.67 -22.02 -4.03
N GLY A 258 -5.46 -22.83 -4.73
CA GLY A 258 -5.85 -22.57 -6.12
C GLY A 258 -6.66 -21.27 -6.33
N ALA A 259 -7.08 -20.57 -5.27
CA ALA A 259 -7.95 -19.38 -5.33
C ALA A 259 -7.29 -18.03 -4.94
N GLY A 260 -6.01 -18.02 -4.54
CA GLY A 260 -5.21 -16.80 -4.34
C GLY A 260 -5.06 -15.85 -5.54
N ARG A 261 -4.13 -14.89 -5.46
CA ARG A 261 -3.79 -13.92 -6.53
C ARG A 261 -2.31 -13.91 -6.93
N LEU A 262 -1.41 -14.47 -6.14
CA LEU A 262 0.01 -14.57 -6.47
C LEU A 262 0.22 -15.60 -7.58
N ALA A 263 1.06 -15.26 -8.55
CA ALA A 263 1.54 -16.19 -9.58
C ALA A 263 2.80 -16.94 -9.11
N LYS A 264 3.71 -16.23 -8.43
CA LYS A 264 4.97 -16.81 -7.95
C LYS A 264 5.55 -16.06 -6.75
N VAL A 265 6.34 -16.78 -5.97
CA VAL A 265 7.19 -16.25 -4.91
C VAL A 265 8.64 -16.64 -5.22
N THR A 266 9.51 -15.65 -5.43
CA THR A 266 10.95 -15.87 -5.60
C THR A 266 11.65 -15.76 -4.25
N VAL A 267 12.39 -16.80 -3.89
CA VAL A 267 13.24 -16.86 -2.69
C VAL A 267 14.68 -16.63 -3.12
N THR A 268 15.30 -15.56 -2.62
CA THR A 268 16.71 -15.22 -2.86
C THR A 268 17.48 -15.33 -1.55
N LEU A 269 18.51 -16.18 -1.53
CA LEU A 269 19.47 -16.29 -0.42
C LEU A 269 20.79 -15.64 -0.80
N ALA A 270 21.04 -14.46 -0.26
CA ALA A 270 22.31 -13.77 -0.41
C ALA A 270 23.35 -14.32 0.57
N SER A 271 24.58 -14.50 0.10
CA SER A 271 25.73 -15.00 0.86
C SER A 271 26.76 -13.87 1.03
N PRO A 272 26.54 -12.93 1.97
CA PRO A 272 27.48 -11.85 2.21
C PRO A 272 28.82 -12.39 2.75
N ALA A 273 29.95 -11.82 2.31
CA ALA A 273 31.28 -12.22 2.81
C ALA A 273 31.49 -11.80 4.27
N ARG A 274 30.94 -10.64 4.65
CA ARG A 274 30.86 -10.13 6.02
C ARG A 274 29.42 -9.75 6.33
N VAL A 275 29.01 -9.91 7.58
CA VAL A 275 27.65 -9.56 8.04
C VAL A 275 27.24 -8.13 7.65
N VAL A 276 28.19 -7.20 7.66
CA VAL A 276 27.99 -5.78 7.30
C VAL A 276 27.68 -5.55 5.81
N ASP A 277 27.97 -6.52 4.95
CA ASP A 277 27.78 -6.38 3.50
C ASP A 277 26.29 -6.49 3.11
N PHE A 278 25.48 -7.19 3.91
CA PHE A 278 24.03 -7.24 3.72
C PHE A 278 23.36 -6.04 4.42
N PRO A 279 22.44 -5.31 3.77
CA PRO A 279 21.75 -4.17 4.38
C PRO A 279 21.16 -4.50 5.75
N HIS A 280 21.46 -3.67 6.76
CA HIS A 280 20.85 -3.80 8.09
C HIS A 280 19.36 -3.44 8.09
N ASP A 281 18.98 -2.61 7.13
CA ASP A 281 17.63 -2.15 6.90
C ASP A 281 16.73 -3.29 6.44
N ARG A 282 15.56 -3.40 7.06
CA ARG A 282 14.55 -4.42 6.75
C ARG A 282 13.35 -3.69 6.22
N HIS A 283 12.81 -4.13 5.10
CA HIS A 283 11.72 -3.41 4.45
C HIS A 283 10.83 -4.28 3.60
N ILE A 284 9.63 -3.77 3.34
CA ILE A 284 8.71 -4.27 2.33
C ILE A 284 8.40 -3.12 1.37
N ARG A 285 8.57 -3.36 0.06
CA ARG A 285 8.25 -2.41 -1.01
C ARG A 285 7.13 -2.98 -1.87
N PHE A 286 6.20 -2.11 -2.24
CA PHE A 286 5.06 -2.44 -3.10
C PHE A 286 5.18 -1.67 -4.41
N SER A 287 4.81 -2.31 -5.53
CA SER A 287 4.73 -1.66 -6.84
C SER A 287 3.70 -0.52 -6.89
N THR A 288 2.93 -0.32 -5.82
CA THR A 288 2.05 0.84 -5.62
C THR A 288 2.78 2.14 -5.27
N GLY A 289 4.11 2.15 -5.34
CA GLY A 289 4.92 3.35 -5.13
C GLY A 289 5.18 3.67 -3.67
N ALA A 290 5.17 2.65 -2.80
CA ALA A 290 5.33 2.79 -1.37
C ALA A 290 6.21 1.69 -0.78
N ALA A 291 6.89 1.99 0.32
CA ALA A 291 7.64 1.02 1.12
C ALA A 291 7.50 1.32 2.61
N LEU A 292 7.73 0.29 3.43
CA LEU A 292 7.83 0.39 4.87
C LEU A 292 9.19 -0.13 5.33
N MET A 293 9.89 0.67 6.11
CA MET A 293 11.09 0.23 6.83
C MET A 293 10.70 -0.28 8.22
N LEU A 294 11.25 -1.40 8.66
CA LEU A 294 11.00 -1.99 9.97
C LEU A 294 12.33 -2.14 10.71
N GLY A 295 12.57 -1.33 11.73
CA GLY A 295 13.86 -1.34 12.45
C GLY A 295 14.18 -2.71 13.07
N ALA A 296 13.15 -3.36 13.62
CA ALA A 296 13.26 -4.68 14.25
C ALA A 296 12.82 -5.84 13.36
N GLY A 297 12.45 -5.61 12.09
CA GLY A 297 12.12 -6.67 11.14
C GLY A 297 10.72 -7.26 11.27
N PHE A 298 10.51 -8.37 10.57
CA PHE A 298 9.20 -9.03 10.46
C PHE A 298 8.96 -10.10 11.52
N ASP A 299 9.97 -10.48 12.30
CA ASP A 299 9.86 -11.49 13.36
C ASP A 299 8.88 -11.09 14.47
N ARG A 300 8.68 -9.78 14.69
CA ARG A 300 7.65 -9.23 15.58
C ARG A 300 6.21 -9.59 15.17
N LEU A 301 5.99 -10.04 13.93
CA LEU A 301 4.68 -10.45 13.39
C LEU A 301 4.42 -11.96 13.46
N ARG A 302 5.34 -12.74 14.06
CA ARG A 302 5.22 -14.20 14.19
C ARG A 302 4.06 -14.65 15.06
N GLU A 303 3.71 -13.88 16.09
CA GLU A 303 2.57 -14.14 16.96
C GLU A 303 1.38 -13.27 16.56
N SER A 304 0.17 -13.68 16.93
CA SER A 304 -1.05 -12.90 16.67
C SER A 304 -1.03 -11.53 17.37
N ALA A 305 -0.35 -11.42 18.50
CA ALA A 305 -0.16 -10.16 19.21
C ALA A 305 1.32 -9.76 19.22
N ILE A 306 1.59 -8.46 19.12
CA ILE A 306 2.93 -7.88 19.24
C ILE A 306 3.40 -8.06 20.68
N ARG A 307 4.44 -8.87 20.89
CA ARG A 307 4.97 -9.20 22.23
C ARG A 307 6.18 -8.39 22.66
N ASP A 308 6.76 -7.62 21.75
CA ASP A 308 7.90 -6.77 22.07
C ASP A 308 7.44 -5.58 22.90
N GLN A 309 8.14 -5.29 24.01
CA GLN A 309 7.78 -4.21 24.93
C GLN A 309 7.80 -2.84 24.23
N ASP A 310 8.68 -2.67 23.25
CA ASP A 310 8.79 -1.45 22.44
C ASP A 310 7.79 -1.43 21.27
N GLY A 311 6.89 -2.42 21.19
CA GLY A 311 5.90 -2.53 20.13
C GLY A 311 6.49 -2.91 18.77
N LEU A 312 5.93 -2.39 17.69
CA LEU A 312 6.45 -2.48 16.33
C LEU A 312 6.53 -1.08 15.75
N ASN A 313 7.72 -0.65 15.35
CA ASN A 313 7.95 0.67 14.77
C ASN A 313 8.29 0.55 13.28
N TRP A 314 7.70 1.40 12.45
CA TRP A 314 7.97 1.45 11.02
C TRP A 314 8.32 2.87 10.55
N GLN A 315 8.71 3.00 9.28
CA GLN A 315 8.80 4.29 8.60
C GLN A 315 8.15 4.17 7.24
N TYR A 316 7.21 5.06 6.94
CA TYR A 316 6.54 5.12 5.65
C TYR A 316 7.39 5.87 4.62
N ARG A 317 7.72 5.20 3.52
CA ARG A 317 8.49 5.75 2.40
C ARG A 317 7.62 5.78 1.15
N TRP A 318 7.41 6.97 0.60
CA TRP A 318 6.51 7.19 -0.55
C TRP A 318 7.08 8.14 -1.59
N SER A 319 7.98 9.06 -1.18
CA SER A 319 8.53 10.03 -2.11
C SER A 319 9.42 9.32 -3.14
N PRO A 320 9.47 9.78 -4.40
CA PRO A 320 10.30 9.14 -5.42
C PRO A 320 11.76 8.98 -5.01
N ARG A 321 12.29 9.94 -4.25
CA ARG A 321 13.65 9.85 -3.68
C ARG A 321 13.74 8.72 -2.66
N ALA A 322 12.84 8.67 -1.68
CA ALA A 322 12.85 7.64 -0.65
C ALA A 322 12.67 6.23 -1.24
N ILE A 323 11.82 6.07 -2.25
CA ILE A 323 11.66 4.79 -2.95
C ILE A 323 12.94 4.38 -3.67
N ARG A 324 13.61 5.29 -4.38
CA ARG A 324 14.91 5.00 -5.01
C ARG A 324 15.98 4.59 -3.99
N GLU A 325 15.98 5.21 -2.81
CA GLU A 325 16.90 4.83 -1.73
C GLU A 325 16.63 3.42 -1.22
N VAL A 326 15.36 3.00 -1.13
CA VAL A 326 14.95 1.62 -0.80
C VAL A 326 15.36 0.65 -1.91
N GLU A 327 15.09 0.97 -3.17
CA GLU A 327 15.48 0.14 -4.32
C GLU A 327 16.99 -0.04 -4.42
N ALA A 328 17.77 1.02 -4.19
CA ALA A 328 19.22 0.93 -4.15
C ALA A 328 19.72 -0.01 -3.05
N ARG A 329 19.02 -0.13 -1.92
CA ARG A 329 19.32 -1.11 -0.86
C ARG A 329 19.02 -2.53 -1.31
N GLU A 330 17.88 -2.74 -1.98
CA GLU A 330 17.53 -4.04 -2.58
C GLU A 330 18.59 -4.50 -3.58
N GLN A 331 19.01 -3.61 -4.48
CA GLN A 331 20.02 -3.93 -5.48
C GLN A 331 21.37 -4.28 -4.85
N ARG A 332 21.75 -3.65 -3.73
CA ARG A 332 22.96 -4.06 -3.00
C ARG A 332 22.85 -5.48 -2.44
N ALA A 333 21.70 -5.86 -1.88
CA ALA A 333 21.48 -7.23 -1.41
C ALA A 333 21.53 -8.25 -2.56
N LEU A 334 20.92 -7.92 -3.70
CA LEU A 334 20.90 -8.77 -4.89
C LEU A 334 22.23 -8.82 -5.64
N ALA A 335 23.11 -7.82 -5.46
CA ALA A 335 24.45 -7.82 -6.05
C ALA A 335 25.44 -8.73 -5.30
N LEU A 336 25.11 -9.18 -4.09
CA LEU A 336 25.90 -10.17 -3.37
C LEU A 336 25.81 -11.53 -4.09
N PRO A 337 26.80 -12.43 -3.93
CA PRO A 337 26.66 -13.81 -4.36
C PRO A 337 25.38 -14.40 -3.78
N HIS A 338 24.51 -14.95 -4.60
CA HIS A 338 23.21 -15.45 -4.15
C HIS A 338 22.76 -16.67 -4.94
N THR A 339 21.78 -17.38 -4.37
CA THR A 339 21.03 -18.42 -5.07
C THR A 339 19.56 -18.06 -5.05
N GLU A 340 18.81 -18.52 -6.06
CA GLU A 340 17.38 -18.27 -6.17
C GLU A 340 16.60 -19.57 -6.38
N ALA A 341 15.38 -19.59 -5.86
CA ALA A 341 14.39 -20.61 -6.15
C ALA A 341 13.01 -19.94 -6.30
N VAL A 342 12.11 -20.59 -7.02
CA VAL A 342 10.78 -20.06 -7.28
C VAL A 342 9.72 -21.04 -6.78
N VAL A 343 8.84 -20.56 -5.92
CA VAL A 343 7.59 -21.24 -5.57
C VAL A 343 6.52 -20.72 -6.51
N TYR A 344 6.14 -21.55 -7.47
CA TYR A 344 4.92 -21.30 -8.22
C TYR A 344 3.73 -21.69 -7.36
N ARG A 345 2.65 -20.95 -7.54
CA ARG A 345 1.36 -21.36 -7.04
C ARG A 345 0.82 -22.56 -7.79
#